data_AF-A0A485NI44-F1
#
_entry.id   AF-A0A485NI44-F1
#
_cell.length_a   1.000
_cell.length_b   1.000
_cell.length_c   1.000
_cell.angle_alpha   90.00
_cell.angle_beta   90.00
_cell.angle_gamma   90.00
#
_symmetry.space_group_name_H-M   'P 1'
#
loop_
_entity.id
_entity.type
_entity.pdbx_description
1 polymer ?
#
loop_
_entity_poly.entity_id
_entity_poly.type
_entity_poly.pdbx_seq_one_letter_code
_entity_poly.pdbx_strand_id
1 'polypeptide(L)'
;MNGLKEKVLTLDTMNPCVRKVEYAVRGPIVLRALELEQELRQGVKKPFTEVIRANIGDAQAMGQKPITFLRQVLALCVHPDLLNSPDFPEDAKRRAERILQACGGHSLGAYSISSGIQLIREDVARYIERRDGGIPADPNNIYLSTGASDAIVKLRPLLEKLSQFHAKFTREYS
;
A
#
# COMPACT_ATOMS: atom_id res chain seq x y z
N MET A 1 -46.17 -19.85 15.40
CA MET A 1 -45.66 -19.61 14.02
C MET A 1 -44.48 -18.66 14.12
N ASN A 2 -43.25 -19.19 14.14
CA ASN A 2 -42.05 -18.35 14.22
C ASN A 2 -41.71 -17.86 12.80
N GLY A 3 -42.18 -16.66 12.46
CA GLY A 3 -41.80 -15.99 11.22
C GLY A 3 -40.31 -15.64 11.24
N LEU A 4 -39.56 -16.15 10.26
CA LEU A 4 -38.17 -15.76 10.03
C LEU A 4 -38.13 -14.23 9.83
N LYS A 5 -37.45 -13.51 10.74
CA LYS A 5 -37.25 -12.06 10.61
C LYS A 5 -36.52 -11.75 9.30
N GLU A 6 -37.01 -10.78 8.54
CA GLU A 6 -36.32 -10.30 7.34
C GLU A 6 -34.90 -9.81 7.67
N LYS A 7 -33.99 -10.03 6.70
CA LYS A 7 -32.60 -9.61 6.85
C LYS A 7 -32.53 -8.09 6.80
N VAL A 8 -31.99 -7.50 7.87
CA VAL A 8 -31.80 -6.04 7.99
C VAL A 8 -30.75 -5.51 7.00
N LEU A 9 -29.75 -6.33 6.64
CA LEU A 9 -28.73 -6.02 5.65
C LEU A 9 -29.02 -6.73 4.32
N THR A 10 -29.37 -5.95 3.30
CA THR A 10 -29.61 -6.37 1.91
C THR A 10 -28.84 -5.47 0.94
N LEU A 11 -28.80 -5.82 -0.35
CA LEU A 11 -28.22 -4.93 -1.39
C LEU A 11 -28.97 -3.60 -1.50
N ASP A 12 -30.24 -3.57 -1.12
CA ASP A 12 -31.07 -2.37 -1.16
C ASP A 12 -30.87 -1.49 0.06
N THR A 13 -30.60 -2.08 1.23
CA THR A 13 -30.35 -1.34 2.48
C THR A 13 -28.88 -0.94 2.67
N MET A 14 -27.97 -1.39 1.79
CA MET A 14 -26.55 -1.04 1.82
C MET A 14 -26.32 0.40 1.35
N ASN A 15 -25.25 1.04 1.88
CA ASN A 15 -24.82 2.37 1.47
C ASN A 15 -24.72 2.46 -0.07
N PRO A 16 -25.47 3.37 -0.73
CA PRO A 16 -25.47 3.51 -2.19
C PRO A 16 -24.08 3.79 -2.78
N CYS A 17 -23.19 4.44 -2.04
CA CYS A 17 -21.81 4.69 -2.47
C CYS A 17 -20.99 3.40 -2.58
N VAL A 18 -21.24 2.42 -1.70
CA VAL A 18 -20.60 1.09 -1.77
C VAL A 18 -21.20 0.29 -2.92
N ARG A 19 -22.51 0.38 -3.14
CA ARG A 19 -23.16 -0.33 -4.24
C ARG A 19 -22.71 0.17 -5.63
N LYS A 20 -22.39 1.47 -5.74
CA LYS A 20 -21.94 2.11 -6.99
C LYS A 20 -20.44 2.01 -7.23
N VAL A 21 -19.64 1.58 -6.25
CA VAL A 21 -18.19 1.51 -6.43
C VAL A 21 -17.82 0.26 -7.21
N GLU A 22 -17.11 0.43 -8.32
CA GLU A 22 -16.57 -0.66 -9.11
C GLU A 22 -15.05 -0.65 -9.00
N TYR A 23 -14.47 -1.77 -8.55
CA TYR A 23 -13.03 -1.97 -8.51
C TYR A 23 -12.62 -2.99 -9.57
N ALA A 24 -12.49 -2.50 -10.81
CA ALA A 24 -12.32 -3.32 -12.01
C ALA A 24 -11.06 -4.23 -12.02
N VAL A 25 -10.08 -3.94 -11.16
CA VAL A 25 -8.84 -4.73 -11.03
C VAL A 25 -9.12 -6.17 -10.56
N ARG A 26 -10.30 -6.45 -9.99
CA ARG A 26 -10.77 -7.79 -9.60
C ARG A 26 -12.14 -8.13 -10.17
N GLY A 27 -12.39 -7.71 -11.41
CA GLY A 27 -13.67 -7.91 -12.11
C GLY A 27 -13.88 -9.34 -12.68
N PRO A 28 -14.91 -9.53 -13.53
CA PRO A 28 -15.31 -10.83 -14.08
C PRO A 28 -14.20 -11.61 -14.79
N ILE A 29 -13.27 -10.91 -15.45
CA ILE A 29 -12.11 -11.53 -16.12
C ILE A 29 -11.22 -12.25 -15.10
N VAL A 30 -11.01 -11.66 -13.92
CA VAL A 30 -10.18 -12.27 -12.86
C VAL A 30 -10.89 -13.48 -12.26
N LEU A 31 -12.22 -13.41 -12.10
CA LEU A 31 -13.01 -14.56 -11.65
C LEU A 31 -12.91 -15.71 -12.65
N ARG A 32 -13.07 -15.43 -13.95
CA ARG A 32 -12.93 -16.46 -14.98
C ARG A 32 -11.51 -17.03 -15.05
N ALA A 33 -10.49 -16.19 -14.85
CA ALA A 33 -9.10 -16.65 -14.78
C ALA A 33 -8.88 -17.64 -13.62
N LEU A 34 -9.48 -17.39 -12.44
CA LEU A 34 -9.44 -18.31 -11.30
C LEU A 34 -10.13 -19.65 -11.58
N GLU A 35 -11.29 -19.61 -12.23
CA GLU A 35 -12.00 -20.83 -12.65
C GLU A 35 -11.15 -21.65 -13.64
N LEU A 36 -10.53 -20.99 -14.62
CA LEU A 36 -9.64 -21.64 -15.59
C LEU A 36 -8.41 -22.26 -14.91
N GLU A 37 -7.79 -21.58 -13.95
CA GLU A 37 -6.70 -22.14 -13.14
C GLU A 37 -7.15 -23.40 -12.39
N GLN A 38 -8.37 -23.40 -11.84
CA GLN A 38 -8.94 -24.56 -11.14
C GLN A 38 -9.27 -25.72 -12.09
N GLU A 39 -9.87 -25.44 -13.25
CA GLU A 39 -10.15 -26.42 -14.30
C GLU A 39 -8.86 -27.10 -14.77
N LEU A 40 -7.79 -26.33 -15.01
CA LEU A 40 -6.47 -26.85 -15.38
C LEU A 40 -5.88 -27.76 -14.28
N ARG A 41 -5.99 -27.38 -13.00
CA ARG A 41 -5.55 -28.21 -11.86
C ARG A 41 -6.30 -29.53 -11.75
N GLN A 42 -7.57 -29.56 -12.18
CA GLN A 42 -8.39 -30.77 -12.24
C GLN A 42 -8.12 -31.63 -13.48
N GLY A 43 -7.19 -31.21 -14.35
CA GLY A 43 -6.83 -31.95 -15.57
C GLY A 43 -7.78 -31.74 -16.75
N VAL A 44 -8.65 -30.73 -16.70
CA VAL A 44 -9.51 -30.37 -17.83
C VAL A 44 -8.63 -29.91 -18.99
N LYS A 45 -8.75 -30.57 -20.15
CA LYS A 45 -7.99 -30.19 -21.35
C LYS A 45 -8.46 -28.83 -21.87
N LYS A 46 -7.51 -27.90 -22.04
CA LYS A 46 -7.68 -26.57 -22.63
C LYS A 46 -6.65 -26.35 -23.74
N PRO A 47 -6.85 -25.37 -24.65
CA PRO A 47 -5.85 -25.04 -25.67
C PRO A 47 -4.57 -24.36 -25.12
N PHE A 48 -4.42 -24.28 -23.80
CA PHE A 48 -3.29 -23.72 -23.07
C PHE A 48 -3.06 -24.54 -21.80
N THR A 49 -1.85 -24.48 -21.24
CA THR A 49 -1.44 -25.26 -20.05
C THR A 49 -1.46 -24.45 -18.76
N GLU A 50 -1.50 -23.13 -18.85
CA GLU A 50 -1.48 -22.22 -17.71
C GLU A 50 -2.23 -20.92 -18.01
N VAL A 51 -2.55 -20.18 -16.96
CA VAL A 51 -3.11 -18.83 -17.03
C VAL A 51 -2.02 -17.85 -16.63
N ILE A 52 -1.64 -16.95 -17.55
CA ILE A 52 -0.65 -15.90 -17.28
C ILE A 52 -1.39 -14.62 -16.86
N ARG A 53 -1.09 -14.11 -15.67
CA ARG A 53 -1.71 -12.90 -15.11
C ARG A 53 -1.01 -11.64 -15.59
N ALA A 54 -1.53 -11.04 -16.66
CA ALA A 54 -1.04 -9.76 -17.19
C ALA A 54 -1.91 -8.55 -16.79
N ASN A 55 -2.82 -8.73 -15.84
CA ASN A 55 -3.81 -7.72 -15.45
C ASN A 55 -3.39 -6.88 -14.23
N ILE A 56 -2.33 -7.27 -13.51
CA ILE A 56 -1.83 -6.58 -12.33
C ILE A 56 -0.32 -6.40 -12.40
N GLY A 57 0.17 -5.26 -11.92
CA GLY A 57 1.60 -4.98 -11.77
C GLY A 57 2.19 -5.66 -10.52
N ASP A 58 2.02 -6.97 -10.37
CA ASP A 58 2.63 -7.75 -9.28
C ASP A 58 3.95 -8.36 -9.74
N ALA A 59 4.99 -7.53 -9.75
CA ALA A 59 6.27 -7.88 -10.38
C ALA A 59 6.94 -9.11 -9.72
N GLN A 60 6.82 -9.28 -8.41
CA GLN A 60 7.41 -10.43 -7.72
C GLN A 60 6.63 -11.72 -7.99
N ALA A 61 5.29 -11.67 -8.05
CA ALA A 61 4.50 -12.81 -8.51
C ALA A 61 4.83 -13.21 -9.96
N MET A 62 5.26 -12.24 -10.77
CA MET A 62 5.73 -12.44 -12.15
C MET A 62 7.23 -12.79 -12.26
N GLY A 63 7.89 -13.13 -11.15
CA GLY A 63 9.26 -13.66 -11.16
C GLY A 63 10.37 -12.62 -11.02
N GLN A 64 10.05 -11.34 -10.76
CA GLN A 64 11.09 -10.36 -10.41
C GLN A 64 11.81 -10.80 -9.14
N LYS A 65 13.13 -11.02 -9.23
CA LYS A 65 13.97 -11.34 -8.07
C LYS A 65 13.94 -10.16 -7.08
N PRO A 66 13.65 -10.41 -5.80
CA PRO A 66 13.72 -9.38 -4.78
C PRO A 66 15.13 -8.78 -4.63
N ILE A 67 15.20 -7.51 -4.23
CA ILE A 67 16.49 -6.84 -3.98
C ILE A 67 17.05 -7.31 -2.63
N THR A 68 18.25 -7.90 -2.65
CA THR A 68 18.91 -8.52 -1.47
C THR A 68 19.08 -7.55 -0.31
N PHE A 69 19.62 -6.35 -0.57
CA PHE A 69 19.87 -5.35 0.47
C PHE A 69 18.58 -4.97 1.23
N LEU A 70 17.47 -4.80 0.52
CA LEU A 70 16.18 -4.47 1.15
C LEU A 70 15.70 -5.60 2.06
N ARG A 71 15.86 -6.86 1.63
CA ARG A 71 15.48 -8.03 2.44
C ARG A 71 16.34 -8.16 3.69
N GLN A 72 17.64 -7.92 3.56
CA GLN A 72 18.59 -7.99 4.68
C GLN A 72 18.25 -6.96 5.74
N VAL A 73 18.05 -5.70 5.36
CA VAL A 73 17.66 -4.62 6.29
C VAL A 73 16.34 -4.95 6.98
N LEU A 74 15.33 -5.41 6.23
CA LEU A 74 14.04 -5.79 6.83
C LEU A 74 14.18 -6.94 7.83
N ALA A 75 14.95 -7.98 7.50
CA ALA A 75 15.18 -9.11 8.41
C ALA A 75 15.86 -8.67 9.71
N LEU A 76 16.88 -7.81 9.61
CA LEU A 76 17.59 -7.25 10.76
C LEU A 76 16.68 -6.37 11.62
N CYS A 77 15.80 -5.56 11.02
CA CYS A 77 14.86 -4.76 11.79
C CYS A 77 13.77 -5.60 12.48
N VAL A 78 13.35 -6.72 11.88
CA VAL A 78 12.32 -7.62 12.44
C VAL A 78 12.91 -8.51 13.53
N HIS A 79 14.16 -8.95 13.39
CA HIS A 79 14.88 -9.75 14.38
C HIS A 79 16.26 -9.14 14.68
N PRO A 80 16.33 -8.14 15.59
CA PRO A 80 17.55 -7.40 15.86
C PRO A 80 18.74 -8.21 16.37
N ASP A 81 18.53 -9.40 16.95
CA ASP A 81 19.63 -10.28 17.38
C ASP A 81 20.55 -10.69 16.21
N LEU A 82 20.02 -10.68 14.97
CA LEU A 82 20.77 -10.94 13.75
C LEU A 82 21.82 -9.86 13.42
N LEU A 83 21.81 -8.70 14.09
CA LEU A 83 22.87 -7.69 13.94
C LEU A 83 24.26 -8.26 14.31
N ASN A 84 24.31 -9.23 15.22
CA ASN A 84 25.55 -9.91 15.60
C ASN A 84 25.97 -11.03 14.63
N SER A 85 25.14 -11.38 13.65
CA SER A 85 25.48 -12.43 12.69
C SER A 85 26.55 -11.96 11.69
N PRO A 86 27.54 -12.81 11.36
CA PRO A 86 28.49 -12.54 10.29
C PRO A 86 27.88 -12.66 8.88
N ASP A 87 26.66 -13.19 8.75
CA ASP A 87 26.01 -13.44 7.45
C ASP A 87 25.46 -12.17 6.79
N PHE A 88 25.41 -11.06 7.52
CA PHE A 88 24.87 -9.79 7.04
C PHE A 88 25.99 -8.76 6.82
N PRO A 89 25.94 -8.01 5.71
CA PRO A 89 26.94 -6.98 5.45
C PRO A 89 26.75 -5.76 6.37
N GLU A 90 27.84 -5.08 6.66
CA GLU A 90 27.88 -3.98 7.63
C GLU A 90 27.05 -2.75 7.22
N ASP A 91 26.85 -2.52 5.93
CA ASP A 91 25.97 -1.46 5.43
C ASP A 91 24.49 -1.75 5.71
N ALA A 92 24.06 -3.01 5.58
CA ALA A 92 22.70 -3.43 5.93
C ALA A 92 22.45 -3.33 7.45
N LYS A 93 23.43 -3.76 8.28
CA LYS A 93 23.37 -3.60 9.74
C LYS A 93 23.23 -2.15 10.16
N ARG A 94 24.13 -1.29 9.67
CA ARG A 94 24.09 0.15 9.94
C ARG A 94 22.77 0.79 9.53
N ARG A 95 22.21 0.37 8.38
CA ARG A 95 20.89 0.83 7.92
C ARG A 95 19.78 0.39 8.86
N ALA A 96 19.80 -0.87 9.31
CA ALA A 96 18.81 -1.41 10.23
C ALA A 96 18.88 -0.75 11.61
N GLU A 97 20.07 -0.61 12.20
CA GLU A 97 20.30 0.07 13.47
C GLU A 97 19.78 1.51 13.44
N ARG A 98 20.11 2.25 12.37
CA ARG A 98 19.65 3.64 12.20
C ARG A 98 18.11 3.72 12.15
N ILE A 99 17.44 2.75 11.52
CA ILE A 99 15.97 2.69 11.48
C ILE A 99 15.41 2.36 12.87
N LEU A 100 15.97 1.36 13.56
CA LEU A 100 15.53 0.95 14.90
C LEU A 100 15.68 2.10 15.90
N GLN A 101 16.80 2.82 15.89
CA GLN A 101 17.03 4.01 16.74
C GLN A 101 15.99 5.13 16.55
N ALA A 102 15.42 5.24 15.35
CA ALA A 102 14.36 6.22 15.07
C ALA A 102 12.96 5.73 15.50
N CYS A 103 12.81 4.46 15.86
CA CYS A 103 11.57 3.89 16.35
C CYS A 103 11.48 4.01 17.87
N GLY A 104 10.27 4.21 18.40
CA GLY A 104 10.04 4.21 19.84
C GLY A 104 10.49 2.88 20.47
N GLY A 105 11.31 2.96 21.53
CA GLY A 105 11.81 1.76 22.21
C GLY A 105 12.65 0.83 21.34
N HIS A 106 13.25 1.34 20.25
CA HIS A 106 14.04 0.56 19.30
C HIS A 106 13.27 -0.61 18.64
N SER A 107 11.94 -0.48 18.52
CA SER A 107 11.07 -1.54 18.03
C SER A 107 10.26 -1.09 16.81
N LEU A 108 10.25 -1.91 15.76
CA LEU A 108 9.37 -1.71 14.60
C LEU A 108 7.88 -1.76 14.96
N GLY A 109 7.52 -2.37 16.09
CA GLY A 109 6.14 -2.48 16.54
C GLY A 109 5.62 -1.21 17.23
N ALA A 110 6.48 -0.23 17.51
CA ALA A 110 6.06 1.02 18.13
C ALA A 110 5.31 1.91 17.14
N TYR A 111 4.28 2.60 17.63
CA TYR A 111 3.60 3.62 16.85
C TYR A 111 4.55 4.76 16.49
N SER A 112 4.43 5.26 15.26
CA SER A 112 4.99 6.55 14.88
C SER A 112 3.98 7.67 15.16
N ILE A 113 4.44 8.92 15.07
CA ILE A 113 3.54 10.06 14.89
C ILE A 113 2.73 9.90 13.59
N SER A 114 1.63 10.65 13.45
CA SER A 114 0.67 10.49 12.36
C SER A 114 1.25 10.68 10.95
N SER A 115 2.28 11.51 10.80
CA SER A 115 2.98 11.73 9.52
C SER A 115 4.03 10.66 9.20
N GLY A 116 4.38 9.81 10.18
CA GLY A 116 5.41 8.79 10.07
C GLY A 116 6.72 9.12 10.79
N ILE A 117 7.61 8.13 10.85
CA ILE A 117 8.93 8.24 11.50
C ILE A 117 9.72 9.39 10.87
N GLN A 118 10.14 10.35 11.70
CA GLN A 118 10.83 11.57 11.24
C GLN A 118 12.07 11.27 10.38
N LEU A 119 12.94 10.37 10.85
CA LEU A 119 14.14 9.96 10.12
C LEU A 119 13.81 9.48 8.70
N ILE A 120 12.72 8.72 8.53
CA ILE A 120 12.31 8.20 7.22
C ILE A 120 11.80 9.35 6.35
N ARG A 121 11.03 10.29 6.90
CA ARG A 121 10.59 11.49 6.17
C ARG A 121 11.77 12.32 5.67
N GLU A 122 12.81 12.49 6.50
CA GLU A 122 14.04 13.18 6.09
C GLU A 122 14.81 12.42 4.98
N ASP A 123 14.84 11.08 5.04
CA ASP A 123 15.41 10.25 3.98
C ASP A 123 14.65 10.41 2.66
N VAL A 124 13.32 10.48 2.71
CA VAL A 124 12.46 10.71 1.53
C VAL A 124 12.69 12.11 0.97
N ALA A 125 12.77 13.13 1.81
CA ALA A 125 13.09 14.50 1.39
C ALA A 125 14.43 14.56 0.64
N ARG A 126 15.49 14.00 1.23
CA ARG A 126 16.80 13.90 0.57
C ARG A 126 16.77 13.09 -0.72
N TYR A 127 15.92 12.07 -0.80
CA TYR A 127 15.75 11.31 -2.04
C TYR A 127 15.09 12.17 -3.14
N ILE A 128 14.03 12.89 -2.80
CA ILE A 128 13.33 13.80 -3.72
C ILE A 128 14.29 14.88 -4.22
N GLU A 129 15.02 15.53 -3.31
CA GLU A 129 16.00 16.56 -3.64
C GLU A 129 17.08 16.06 -4.61
N ARG A 130 17.64 14.86 -4.36
CA ARG A 130 18.61 14.25 -5.29
C ARG A 130 18.00 13.89 -6.63
N ARG A 131 16.78 13.36 -6.65
CA ARG A 131 16.05 13.01 -7.87
C ARG A 131 15.76 14.24 -8.72
N ASP A 132 15.44 15.36 -8.07
CA ASP A 132 15.00 16.61 -8.71
C ASP A 132 16.17 17.59 -8.96
N GLY A 133 17.41 17.11 -8.93
CA GLY A 133 18.59 17.91 -9.31
C GLY A 133 19.00 18.97 -8.28
N GLY A 134 18.72 18.76 -7.00
CA GLY A 134 19.07 19.66 -5.90
C GLY A 134 17.97 20.65 -5.49
N ILE A 135 16.74 20.48 -6.01
CA ILE A 135 15.59 21.26 -5.56
C ILE A 135 15.21 20.80 -4.14
N PRO A 136 15.25 21.67 -3.11
CA PRO A 136 15.00 21.26 -1.73
C PRO A 136 13.58 20.70 -1.54
N ALA A 137 13.47 19.63 -0.75
CA ALA A 137 12.21 19.09 -0.28
C ALA A 137 12.13 19.19 1.25
N ASP A 138 11.03 19.71 1.79
CA ASP A 138 10.81 19.81 3.23
C ASP A 138 10.24 18.49 3.80
N PRO A 139 10.90 17.84 4.77
CA PRO A 139 10.39 16.66 5.46
C PRO A 139 9.01 16.85 6.12
N ASN A 140 8.60 18.08 6.44
CA ASN A 140 7.29 18.40 7.01
C ASN A 140 6.16 18.31 5.98
N ASN A 141 6.48 18.35 4.68
CA ASN A 141 5.53 18.15 3.60
C ASN A 141 5.37 16.67 3.20
N ILE A 142 6.03 15.75 3.93
CA ILE A 142 6.04 14.32 3.62
C ILE A 142 5.20 13.57 4.62
N TYR A 143 4.23 12.81 4.12
CA TYR A 143 3.36 11.95 4.90
C TYR A 143 3.51 10.51 4.44
N LEU A 144 3.88 9.61 5.34
CA LEU A 144 3.96 8.19 5.05
C LEU A 144 2.55 7.57 5.09
N SER A 145 2.26 6.67 4.17
CA SER A 145 0.96 5.99 4.05
C SER A 145 1.14 4.49 3.79
N THR A 146 0.07 3.72 3.97
CA THR A 146 0.04 2.27 3.65
C THR A 146 -0.15 2.06 2.14
N GLY A 147 0.86 2.49 1.38
CA GLY A 147 0.82 2.56 -0.08
C GLY A 147 0.10 3.79 -0.60
N ALA A 148 0.22 4.04 -1.91
CA ALA A 148 -0.33 5.23 -2.56
C ALA A 148 -1.88 5.26 -2.52
N SER A 149 -2.53 4.10 -2.57
CA SER A 149 -3.99 4.00 -2.54
C SER A 149 -4.60 4.59 -1.27
N ASP A 150 -4.00 4.33 -0.11
CA ASP A 150 -4.45 4.89 1.17
C ASP A 150 -4.31 6.43 1.17
N ALA A 151 -3.20 6.96 0.65
CA ALA A 151 -3.01 8.40 0.53
C ALA A 151 -4.09 9.04 -0.36
N ILE A 152 -4.41 8.44 -1.52
CA ILE A 152 -5.44 8.95 -2.43
C ILE A 152 -6.82 8.94 -1.77
N VAL A 153 -7.17 7.85 -1.09
CA VAL A 153 -8.46 7.73 -0.38
C VAL A 153 -8.61 8.81 0.70
N LYS A 154 -7.52 9.15 1.40
CA LYS A 154 -7.50 10.21 2.41
C LYS A 154 -7.56 11.62 1.81
N LEU A 155 -6.87 11.85 0.69
CA LEU A 155 -6.80 13.16 0.04
C LEU A 155 -8.08 13.53 -0.72
N ARG A 156 -8.76 12.55 -1.33
CA ARG A 156 -9.93 12.81 -2.19
C ARG A 156 -11.04 13.63 -1.48
N PRO A 157 -11.54 13.26 -0.27
CA PRO A 157 -12.57 14.04 0.40
C PRO A 157 -12.13 15.46 0.77
N LEU A 158 -10.83 15.65 1.05
CA LEU A 158 -10.27 16.98 1.34
C LEU A 158 -10.33 17.86 0.10
N LEU A 159 -9.91 17.33 -1.06
CA LEU A 159 -9.96 18.05 -2.34
C LEU A 159 -11.40 18.35 -2.78
N GLU A 160 -12.33 17.42 -2.58
CA GLU A 160 -13.76 17.64 -2.87
C GLU A 160 -14.34 18.78 -2.04
N LYS A 161 -14.05 18.80 -0.72
CA LYS A 161 -14.50 19.89 0.18
C LYS A 161 -13.89 21.23 -0.18
N LEU A 162 -12.60 21.27 -0.51
CA LEU A 162 -11.91 22.49 -0.94
C LEU A 162 -12.51 23.05 -2.23
N SER A 163 -12.82 22.18 -3.20
CA SER A 163 -13.48 22.57 -4.44
C SER A 163 -14.89 23.15 -4.19
N GLN A 164 -15.68 22.51 -3.33
CA GLN A 164 -17.01 23.01 -2.94
C GLN A 164 -16.92 24.36 -2.21
N PHE A 165 -15.97 24.50 -1.29
CA PHE A 165 -15.73 25.75 -0.58
C PHE A 165 -15.35 26.88 -1.55
N HIS A 166 -14.40 26.62 -2.45
CA HIS A 166 -13.98 27.59 -3.46
C HIS A 166 -15.16 28.01 -4.34
N ALA A 167 -15.95 27.06 -4.87
CA ALA A 167 -17.11 27.36 -5.68
C ALA A 167 -18.16 28.21 -4.94
N LYS A 168 -18.38 27.93 -3.65
CA LYS A 168 -19.29 28.71 -2.81
C LYS A 168 -18.75 30.13 -2.57
N PHE A 169 -17.49 30.24 -2.18
CA PHE A 169 -16.83 31.52 -1.91
C PHE A 169 -16.83 32.42 -3.15
N THR A 170 -16.44 31.88 -4.31
CA THR A 170 -16.47 32.63 -5.58
C THR A 170 -17.88 33.08 -5.94
N ARG A 171 -18.94 32.30 -5.68
CA ARG A 171 -20.32 32.74 -5.94
C ARG A 171 -20.84 33.79 -4.97
N GLU A 172 -20.39 33.77 -3.72
CA GLU A 172 -20.87 34.70 -2.68
C GLU A 172 -20.12 36.04 -2.68
N TYR A 173 -18.88 36.07 -3.19
CA TYR A 173 -17.99 37.23 -3.08
C TYR A 173 -17.40 37.72 -4.42
N SER A 174 -17.94 37.27 -5.56
CA SER A 174 -17.70 37.87 -6.89
C SER A 174 -18.96 38.54 -7.39
#